data_AF-A0A135TSH9-F1
#
_entry.id   AF-A0A135TSH9-F1
#
_cell.length_a   1.000
_cell.length_b   1.000
_cell.length_c   1.000
_cell.angle_alpha   90.00
_cell.angle_beta   90.00
_cell.angle_gamma   90.00
#
_symmetry.space_group_name_H-M   'P 1'
#
loop_
_entity.id
_entity.type
_entity.pdbx_description
1 polymer ?
#
loop_
_entity_poly.entity_id
_entity_poly.type
_entity_poly.pdbx_seq_one_letter_code
_entity_poly.pdbx_strand_id
1 'polypeptide(L)'
;MVKKPVIGLLGGGQLGRMLCEAAGPLGIDIAILDEANCPAKQANQNSRHVTGSFKDPAKIRELAAMCDVLTVEIEHVNTEVLEEIATRGVITAPGTVKKVPCHPHWQTLRLIQDKYLQKEHFAKGGLPIAPQMAIESGPAMPESLTAAYRAFQFPFMLKARKGSYDGRGNFKVRGPEDYEEAIRTMGKLSLYAEKWVPFEMELAVMVVRTEDEDGELRKVHTYPAVETIHEESICTKVYYPPRQVSADVCEKARQVAGDVIKTVKGRGVFAVEMFLLKDGTITVNEVAPRPHNSGHWTIEGVPYMSQYKAQLHSILDMLPRSIKLQPRVSGALMLNILGGAREDSHEELVDLTTSLYDDNMDVFLHLYGKSSKPGRKIGHITVTTHSANSSLERLAAPLINEVNYMREARLDAASDQLRLQESPAKKTSSRNADKPLVVVTMGSDSDLKVLKGAFEILEHFEVPYDLDITSAHRTPHRMVELGKTAAQRGIKVLIAAAGGAAHLPGMLASETTVPVIGVPVKATHLDGHDSLLSIVQMPRGCPVATVGINNSTNAALLAVKILGSSSLEYQQKMAQYMSNMSREVEHKASELQSKGWKAYLENQ
;
A
#
# COMPACT_ATOMS: atom_id res chain seq x y z
N MET A 1 -13.41 -25.04 36.55
CA MET A 1 -12.33 -24.32 35.84
C MET A 1 -12.62 -22.83 35.94
N VAL A 2 -11.62 -22.01 36.28
CA VAL A 2 -11.78 -20.54 36.24
C VAL A 2 -12.05 -20.14 34.78
N LYS A 3 -13.16 -19.42 34.53
CA LYS A 3 -13.51 -18.94 33.19
C LYS A 3 -12.43 -17.97 32.74
N LYS A 4 -11.68 -18.32 31.69
CA LYS A 4 -10.64 -17.43 31.13
C LYS A 4 -11.32 -16.27 30.37
N PRO A 5 -10.76 -15.05 30.45
CA PRO A 5 -11.31 -13.90 29.74
C PRO A 5 -11.17 -14.06 28.23
N VAL A 6 -12.18 -13.59 27.48
CA VAL A 6 -12.17 -13.53 26.01
C VAL A 6 -11.84 -12.12 25.56
N ILE A 7 -10.83 -11.98 24.70
CA ILE A 7 -10.45 -10.70 24.10
C ILE A 7 -11.21 -10.53 22.78
N GLY A 8 -11.88 -9.40 22.57
CA GLY A 8 -12.40 -8.98 21.28
C GLY A 8 -11.38 -8.09 20.57
N LEU A 9 -10.90 -8.51 19.41
CA LEU A 9 -9.94 -7.77 18.59
C LEU A 9 -10.65 -7.12 17.39
N LEU A 10 -10.54 -5.79 17.30
CA LEU A 10 -11.02 -5.01 16.17
C LEU A 10 -9.93 -4.85 15.11
N GLY A 11 -10.10 -5.53 13.97
CA GLY A 11 -9.08 -5.65 12.93
C GLY A 11 -8.30 -6.97 13.02
N GLY A 12 -8.11 -7.61 11.87
CA GLY A 12 -7.55 -8.95 11.72
C GLY A 12 -6.29 -8.97 10.86
N GLY A 13 -5.57 -7.84 10.80
CA GLY A 13 -4.30 -7.71 10.11
C GLY A 13 -3.16 -8.52 10.73
N GLN A 14 -1.92 -8.23 10.30
CA GLN A 14 -0.73 -8.97 10.75
C GLN A 14 -0.44 -8.78 12.23
N LEU A 15 -0.76 -7.62 12.81
CA LEU A 15 -0.55 -7.40 14.24
C LEU A 15 -1.52 -8.26 15.05
N GLY A 16 -2.75 -8.42 14.55
CA GLY A 16 -3.75 -9.33 15.11
C GLY A 16 -3.33 -10.79 15.03
N ARG A 17 -2.72 -11.20 13.91
CA ARG A 17 -2.13 -12.54 13.75
C ARG A 17 -1.06 -12.84 14.80
N MET A 18 -0.06 -11.97 14.93
CA MET A 18 1.00 -12.17 15.92
C MET A 18 0.48 -12.09 17.37
N LEU A 19 -0.59 -11.30 17.62
CA LEU A 19 -1.28 -11.32 18.90
C LEU A 19 -1.93 -12.67 19.19
N CYS A 20 -2.55 -13.30 18.18
CA CYS A 20 -3.14 -14.64 18.29
C CYS A 20 -2.09 -15.72 18.53
N GLU A 21 -0.97 -15.65 17.80
CA GLU A 21 0.17 -16.56 17.98
C GLU A 21 0.74 -16.47 19.41
N ALA A 22 0.83 -15.26 19.96
CA ALA A 22 1.24 -15.05 21.36
C ALA A 22 0.19 -15.52 22.39
N ALA A 23 -1.10 -15.51 22.03
CA ALA A 23 -2.20 -15.91 22.91
C ALA A 23 -2.36 -17.43 23.04
N GLY A 24 -2.04 -18.17 21.99
CA GLY A 24 -2.16 -19.64 21.94
C GLY A 24 -1.49 -20.35 23.13
N PRO A 25 -0.19 -20.13 23.41
CA PRO A 25 0.50 -20.74 24.54
C PRO A 25 -0.08 -20.39 25.93
N LEU A 26 -0.78 -19.25 26.04
CA LEU A 26 -1.45 -18.82 27.28
C LEU A 26 -2.87 -19.41 27.39
N GLY A 27 -3.37 -20.02 26.30
CA GLY A 27 -4.74 -20.49 26.16
C GLY A 27 -5.74 -19.36 26.38
N ILE A 28 -5.46 -18.17 25.83
CA ILE A 28 -6.34 -17.00 25.85
C ILE A 28 -7.13 -16.99 24.53
N ASP A 29 -8.45 -16.88 24.63
CA ASP A 29 -9.33 -16.83 23.46
C ASP A 29 -9.38 -15.40 22.90
N ILE A 30 -9.21 -15.27 21.58
CA ILE A 30 -9.37 -14.00 20.86
C ILE A 30 -10.51 -14.14 19.84
N ALA A 31 -11.57 -13.35 20.00
CA ALA A 31 -12.62 -13.18 19.01
C ALA A 31 -12.27 -12.00 18.09
N ILE A 32 -12.32 -12.19 16.77
CA ILE A 32 -11.81 -11.22 15.79
C ILE A 32 -12.96 -10.67 14.97
N LEU A 33 -13.02 -9.35 14.80
CA LEU A 33 -13.89 -8.67 13.83
C LEU A 33 -13.07 -8.14 12.66
N ASP A 34 -13.20 -8.81 11.51
CA ASP A 34 -12.68 -8.38 10.21
C ASP A 34 -13.26 -9.27 9.08
N GLU A 35 -12.75 -9.17 7.86
CA GLU A 35 -13.01 -10.07 6.75
C GLU A 35 -12.79 -11.56 7.11
N ALA A 36 -13.47 -12.46 6.40
CA ALA A 36 -13.47 -13.88 6.72
C ALA A 36 -12.07 -14.52 6.62
N ASN A 37 -11.26 -14.10 5.65
CA ASN A 37 -9.93 -14.66 5.37
C ASN A 37 -8.79 -13.70 5.77
N CYS A 38 -9.00 -12.87 6.80
CA CYS A 38 -7.94 -11.98 7.30
C CYS A 38 -6.82 -12.77 8.01
N PRO A 39 -5.57 -12.26 8.04
CA PRO A 39 -4.43 -12.93 8.68
C PRO A 39 -4.68 -13.48 10.09
N ALA A 40 -5.37 -12.73 10.95
CA ALA A 40 -5.60 -13.14 12.33
C ALA A 40 -6.53 -14.37 12.44
N LYS A 41 -7.57 -14.46 11.60
CA LYS A 41 -8.49 -15.61 11.56
C LYS A 41 -7.87 -16.85 10.91
N GLN A 42 -6.81 -16.69 10.12
CA GLN A 42 -6.02 -17.82 9.62
C GLN A 42 -5.20 -18.46 10.75
N ALA A 43 -4.66 -17.66 11.67
CA ALA A 43 -3.83 -18.11 12.79
C ALA A 43 -4.64 -18.52 14.04
N ASN A 44 -5.90 -18.08 14.15
CA ASN A 44 -6.80 -18.44 15.24
C ASN A 44 -8.13 -18.89 14.65
N GLN A 45 -8.58 -20.10 14.96
CA GLN A 45 -9.88 -20.60 14.53
C GLN A 45 -10.75 -20.85 15.75
N ASN A 46 -11.75 -19.99 15.94
CA ASN A 46 -12.82 -20.25 16.90
C ASN A 46 -14.18 -19.70 16.42
N SER A 47 -15.26 -20.17 17.03
CA SER A 47 -16.64 -19.82 16.65
C SER A 47 -17.08 -18.42 17.06
N ARG A 48 -16.24 -17.64 17.76
CA ARG A 48 -16.59 -16.29 18.25
C ARG A 48 -16.21 -15.18 17.27
N HIS A 49 -15.54 -15.53 16.16
CA HIS A 49 -15.19 -14.55 15.14
C HIS A 49 -16.43 -13.94 14.50
N VAL A 50 -16.36 -12.64 14.24
CA VAL A 50 -17.39 -11.88 13.54
C VAL A 50 -16.86 -11.47 12.19
N THR A 51 -17.62 -11.73 11.13
CA THR A 51 -17.26 -11.28 9.78
C THR A 51 -17.95 -9.95 9.49
N GLY A 52 -17.17 -8.95 9.13
CA GLY A 52 -17.65 -7.61 8.81
C GLY A 52 -16.59 -6.54 9.05
N SER A 53 -16.99 -5.29 8.88
CA SER A 53 -16.10 -4.15 9.09
C SER A 53 -15.99 -3.82 10.58
N PHE A 54 -14.76 -3.64 11.08
CA PHE A 54 -14.50 -3.07 12.41
C PHE A 54 -14.81 -1.57 12.52
N LYS A 55 -15.39 -0.98 11.47
CA LYS A 55 -16.01 0.36 11.49
C LYS A 55 -17.53 0.31 11.62
N ASP A 56 -18.15 -0.86 11.49
CA ASP A 56 -19.59 -1.04 11.59
C ASP A 56 -20.02 -1.12 13.06
N PRO A 57 -20.82 -0.15 13.57
CA PRO A 57 -21.33 -0.17 14.93
C PRO A 57 -22.05 -1.45 15.33
N ALA A 58 -22.82 -2.07 14.43
CA ALA A 58 -23.58 -3.27 14.73
C ALA A 58 -22.64 -4.46 14.95
N LYS A 59 -21.62 -4.59 14.10
CA LYS A 59 -20.62 -5.66 14.20
C LYS A 59 -19.70 -5.51 15.42
N ILE A 60 -19.35 -4.29 15.80
CA ILE A 60 -18.60 -4.03 17.04
C ILE A 60 -19.41 -4.48 18.26
N ARG A 61 -20.73 -4.18 18.31
CA ARG A 61 -21.61 -4.65 19.39
C ARG A 61 -21.74 -6.18 19.40
N GLU A 62 -21.91 -6.79 18.24
CA GLU A 62 -21.95 -8.26 18.08
C GLU A 62 -20.70 -8.91 18.69
N LEU A 63 -19.50 -8.40 18.36
CA LEU A 63 -18.25 -8.89 18.93
C LEU A 63 -18.20 -8.66 20.46
N ALA A 64 -18.50 -7.43 20.90
CA ALA A 64 -18.44 -7.05 22.31
C ALA A 64 -19.33 -7.91 23.20
N ALA A 65 -20.51 -8.31 22.71
CA ALA A 65 -21.44 -9.16 23.45
C ALA A 65 -20.85 -10.53 23.83
N MET A 66 -19.80 -10.99 23.14
CA MET A 66 -19.13 -12.28 23.35
C MET A 66 -17.78 -12.16 24.07
N CYS A 67 -17.35 -10.95 24.44
CA CYS A 67 -16.00 -10.67 24.95
C CYS A 67 -16.02 -10.06 26.35
N ASP A 68 -14.88 -10.12 27.04
CA ASP A 68 -14.66 -9.52 28.36
C ASP A 68 -13.88 -8.20 28.28
N VAL A 69 -13.07 -8.02 27.23
CA VAL A 69 -12.32 -6.79 26.93
C VAL A 69 -12.23 -6.62 25.41
N LEU A 70 -12.27 -5.37 24.94
CA LEU A 70 -11.98 -5.02 23.55
C LEU A 70 -10.57 -4.45 23.42
N THR A 71 -9.88 -4.78 22.34
CA THR A 71 -8.61 -4.17 21.93
C THR A 71 -8.63 -3.93 20.42
N VAL A 72 -7.71 -3.12 19.93
CA VAL A 72 -7.62 -2.76 18.51
C VAL A 72 -6.32 -3.27 17.89
N GLU A 73 -6.42 -3.67 16.62
CA GLU A 73 -5.27 -3.92 15.74
C GLU A 73 -4.85 -2.63 15.01
N ILE A 74 -5.82 -1.76 14.73
CA ILE A 74 -5.65 -0.48 14.04
C ILE A 74 -6.43 0.61 14.75
N GLU A 75 -5.87 1.82 14.81
CA GLU A 75 -6.48 2.95 15.51
C GLU A 75 -7.75 3.49 14.83
N HIS A 76 -8.01 3.18 13.56
CA HIS A 76 -9.12 3.72 12.77
C HIS A 76 -10.46 2.99 12.96
N VAL A 77 -10.88 2.84 14.21
CA VAL A 77 -12.16 2.24 14.65
C VAL A 77 -13.21 3.30 15.03
N ASN A 78 -14.49 2.91 15.13
CA ASN A 78 -15.53 3.83 15.60
C ASN A 78 -15.43 4.01 17.13
N THR A 79 -14.95 5.18 17.59
CA THR A 79 -14.76 5.44 19.03
C THR A 79 -16.05 5.84 19.76
N GLU A 80 -17.13 6.22 19.07
CA GLU A 80 -18.43 6.52 19.68
C GLU A 80 -19.08 5.23 20.18
N VAL A 81 -19.00 4.17 19.39
CA VAL A 81 -19.52 2.85 19.75
C VAL A 81 -18.69 2.23 20.87
N LEU A 82 -17.36 2.43 20.87
CA LEU A 82 -16.51 1.98 21.97
C LEU A 82 -16.85 2.71 23.29
N GLU A 83 -17.11 4.01 23.24
CA GLU A 83 -17.59 4.78 24.39
C GLU A 83 -18.95 4.26 24.88
N GLU A 84 -19.89 4.02 23.97
CA GLU A 84 -21.21 3.45 24.30
C GLU A 84 -21.09 2.09 25.02
N ILE A 85 -20.30 1.17 24.47
CA ILE A 85 -20.11 -0.18 25.02
C ILE A 85 -19.42 -0.11 26.40
N ALA A 86 -18.45 0.80 26.58
CA ALA A 86 -17.75 0.95 27.85
C ALA A 86 -18.63 1.60 28.94
N THR A 87 -19.52 2.53 28.57
CA THR A 87 -20.28 3.35 29.54
C THR A 87 -21.69 2.85 29.78
N ARG A 88 -22.41 2.46 28.71
CA ARG A 88 -23.81 2.00 28.74
C ARG A 88 -23.92 0.48 28.67
N GLY A 89 -22.93 -0.18 28.09
CA GLY A 89 -22.89 -1.63 27.93
C GLY A 89 -23.53 -2.13 26.65
N VAL A 90 -23.41 -3.43 26.42
CA VAL A 90 -23.98 -4.17 25.28
C VAL A 90 -24.88 -5.28 25.80
N ILE A 91 -25.92 -5.61 25.04
CA ILE A 91 -26.82 -6.73 25.36
C ILE A 91 -26.14 -8.04 24.99
N THR A 92 -25.96 -8.94 25.96
CA THR A 92 -25.44 -10.30 25.76
C THR A 92 -26.59 -11.30 25.82
N ALA A 93 -26.50 -12.46 25.16
CA ALA A 93 -27.47 -13.53 25.39
C ALA A 93 -27.31 -14.05 26.85
N PRO A 94 -28.38 -14.14 27.68
CA PRO A 94 -29.83 -14.19 27.35
C PRO A 94 -30.63 -12.87 27.51
N GLY A 95 -30.00 -11.70 27.44
CA GLY A 95 -30.63 -10.38 27.52
C GLY A 95 -30.00 -9.43 28.56
N THR A 96 -28.87 -9.80 29.16
CA THR A 96 -28.19 -9.01 30.19
C THR A 96 -27.35 -7.89 29.59
N VAL A 97 -27.32 -6.72 30.24
CA VAL A 97 -26.43 -5.61 29.83
C VAL A 97 -25.06 -5.79 30.49
N LYS A 98 -24.01 -5.84 29.68
CA LYS A 98 -22.62 -5.96 30.14
C LYS A 98 -21.80 -4.79 29.62
N LYS A 99 -21.08 -4.09 30.51
CA LYS A 99 -20.05 -3.13 30.11
C LYS A 99 -18.78 -3.88 29.72
N VAL A 100 -18.21 -3.51 28.58
CA VAL A 100 -16.96 -4.12 28.09
C VAL A 100 -15.93 -3.01 27.90
N PRO A 101 -14.84 -2.99 28.69
CA PRO A 101 -13.80 -1.98 28.55
C PRO A 101 -13.07 -2.14 27.21
N CYS A 102 -12.55 -1.04 26.67
CA CYS A 102 -11.66 -1.05 25.53
C CYS A 102 -10.26 -0.57 25.96
N HIS A 103 -9.24 -1.30 25.52
CA HIS A 103 -7.84 -1.02 25.81
C HIS A 103 -7.02 -1.01 24.50
N PRO A 104 -6.29 0.09 24.18
CA PRO A 104 -6.27 1.36 24.91
C PRO A 104 -7.63 2.05 25.02
N HIS A 105 -7.75 2.99 25.95
CA HIS A 105 -9.03 3.60 26.29
C HIS A 105 -9.60 4.33 25.08
N TRP A 106 -10.92 4.30 24.89
CA TRP A 106 -11.57 4.92 23.73
C TRP A 106 -11.25 6.42 23.58
N GLN A 107 -11.00 7.13 24.70
CA GLN A 107 -10.54 8.53 24.69
C GLN A 107 -9.16 8.68 24.04
N THR A 108 -8.25 7.74 24.32
CA THR A 108 -6.90 7.73 23.75
C THR A 108 -6.93 7.37 22.28
N LEU A 109 -7.75 6.40 21.88
CA LEU A 109 -7.98 6.10 20.47
C LEU A 109 -8.53 7.34 19.73
N ARG A 110 -9.53 8.01 20.30
CA ARG A 110 -10.13 9.23 19.72
C ARG A 110 -9.13 10.37 19.60
N LEU A 111 -8.31 10.59 20.63
CA LEU A 111 -7.25 11.60 20.63
C LEU A 111 -6.22 11.32 19.53
N ILE A 112 -5.71 10.09 19.45
CA ILE A 112 -4.63 9.72 18.54
C ILE A 112 -5.08 9.65 17.08
N GLN A 113 -6.36 9.35 16.81
CA GLN A 113 -6.93 9.42 15.46
C GLN A 113 -6.77 10.79 14.81
N ASP A 114 -6.70 11.88 15.59
CA ASP A 114 -6.42 13.23 15.12
C ASP A 114 -4.98 13.64 15.50
N LYS A 115 -4.08 13.55 14.53
CA LYS A 115 -2.63 13.78 14.70
C LYS A 115 -2.31 15.19 15.21
N TYR A 116 -3.12 16.20 14.84
CA TYR A 116 -2.96 17.55 15.36
C TYR A 116 -3.34 17.62 16.85
N LEU A 117 -4.51 17.09 17.23
CA LEU A 117 -4.96 17.11 18.63
C LEU A 117 -4.06 16.27 19.54
N GLN A 118 -3.53 15.16 19.02
CA GLN A 118 -2.53 14.35 19.70
C GLN A 118 -1.31 15.19 20.07
N LYS A 119 -0.76 15.94 19.11
CA LYS A 119 0.39 16.81 19.35
C LYS A 119 0.04 18.00 20.25
N GLU A 120 -1.15 18.58 20.11
CA GLU A 120 -1.63 19.64 21.02
C GLU A 120 -1.69 19.16 22.48
N HIS A 121 -2.15 17.92 22.70
CA HIS A 121 -2.15 17.29 24.02
C HIS A 121 -0.73 17.16 24.58
N PHE A 122 0.22 16.70 23.76
CA PHE A 122 1.62 16.57 24.17
C PHE A 122 2.29 17.93 24.45
N ALA A 123 2.06 18.92 23.60
CA ALA A 123 2.58 20.28 23.78
C ALA A 123 2.13 20.91 25.10
N LYS A 124 0.84 20.76 25.44
CA LYS A 124 0.29 21.23 26.73
C LYS A 124 0.94 20.56 27.93
N GLY A 125 1.40 19.31 27.78
CA GLY A 125 2.16 18.57 28.78
C GLY A 125 3.65 18.91 28.83
N GLY A 126 4.14 19.86 28.02
CA GLY A 126 5.55 20.22 27.95
C GLY A 126 6.42 19.16 27.26
N LEU A 127 5.82 18.22 26.52
CA LEU A 127 6.56 17.18 25.81
C LEU A 127 7.17 17.75 24.51
N PRO A 128 8.37 17.27 24.12
CA PRO A 128 9.10 17.86 23.00
C PRO A 128 8.47 17.44 21.67
N ILE A 129 7.69 18.31 21.05
CA ILE A 129 7.13 18.08 19.70
C ILE A 129 7.65 19.13 18.71
N ALA A 130 7.55 18.82 17.42
CA ALA A 130 7.77 19.83 16.39
C ALA A 130 6.69 20.94 16.50
N PRO A 131 7.07 22.24 16.38
CA PRO A 131 6.09 23.32 16.28
C PRO A 131 5.08 23.05 15.16
N GLN A 132 3.80 23.29 15.44
CA GLN A 132 2.70 22.99 14.53
C GLN A 132 1.62 24.07 14.57
N MET A 133 0.77 24.11 13.55
CA MET A 133 -0.45 24.92 13.52
C MET A 133 -1.50 24.31 12.61
N ALA A 134 -2.78 24.52 12.94
CA ALA A 134 -3.89 24.13 12.05
C ALA A 134 -3.85 24.91 10.73
N ILE A 135 -4.36 24.29 9.66
CA ILE A 135 -4.52 24.92 8.34
C ILE A 135 -6.00 24.97 8.03
N GLU A 136 -6.52 26.17 7.74
CA GLU A 136 -7.93 26.36 7.37
C GLU A 136 -8.23 25.68 6.03
N SER A 137 -9.45 25.16 5.90
CA SER A 137 -9.92 24.54 4.66
C SER A 137 -10.55 25.55 3.71
N GLY A 138 -10.65 25.16 2.43
CA GLY A 138 -11.39 25.93 1.43
C GLY A 138 -10.70 27.24 1.05
N PRO A 139 -11.46 28.34 0.80
CA PRO A 139 -10.89 29.59 0.29
C PRO A 139 -9.81 30.24 1.17
N ALA A 140 -9.78 29.94 2.48
CA ALA A 140 -8.82 30.48 3.44
C ALA A 140 -7.51 29.66 3.57
N MET A 141 -7.41 28.55 2.83
CA MET A 141 -6.24 27.68 2.85
C MET A 141 -4.96 28.38 2.35
N PRO A 142 -4.96 29.16 1.24
CA PRO A 142 -3.76 29.85 0.76
C PRO A 142 -3.16 30.82 1.79
N GLU A 143 -4.01 31.59 2.49
CA GLU A 143 -3.58 32.48 3.57
C GLU A 143 -3.00 31.70 4.74
N SER A 144 -3.60 30.55 5.09
CA SER A 144 -3.09 29.67 6.14
C SER A 144 -1.72 29.06 5.79
N LEU A 145 -1.49 28.68 4.53
CA LEU A 145 -0.17 28.23 4.05
C LEU A 145 0.86 29.36 4.16
N THR A 146 0.46 30.58 3.82
CA THR A 146 1.32 31.77 3.99
C THR A 146 1.64 32.04 5.46
N ALA A 147 0.67 31.86 6.36
CA ALA A 147 0.89 31.97 7.80
C ALA A 147 1.86 30.88 8.32
N ALA A 148 1.73 29.64 7.83
CA ALA A 148 2.65 28.55 8.14
C ALA A 148 4.09 28.85 7.69
N TYR A 149 4.27 29.43 6.50
CA TYR A 149 5.59 29.92 6.06
C TYR A 149 6.14 30.98 7.03
N ARG A 150 5.34 31.97 7.44
CA ARG A 150 5.80 32.99 8.40
C ARG A 150 6.25 32.36 9.73
N ALA A 151 5.54 31.34 10.20
CA ALA A 151 5.83 30.67 11.47
C ALA A 151 7.03 29.70 11.39
N PHE A 152 7.16 28.92 10.33
CA PHE A 152 8.09 27.78 10.27
C PHE A 152 9.23 27.94 9.28
N GLN A 153 9.09 28.86 8.32
CA GLN A 153 9.92 28.96 7.12
C GLN A 153 9.86 27.68 6.26
N PHE A 154 10.49 27.71 5.08
CA PHE A 154 10.60 26.53 4.24
C PHE A 154 11.81 25.66 4.59
N PRO A 155 11.74 24.33 4.36
CA PRO A 155 10.50 23.60 4.07
C PRO A 155 9.65 23.44 5.35
N PHE A 156 8.34 23.22 5.17
CA PHE A 156 7.46 22.72 6.23
C PHE A 156 6.67 21.52 5.72
N MET A 157 6.12 20.72 6.64
CA MET A 157 5.32 19.54 6.30
C MET A 157 3.84 19.84 6.48
N LEU A 158 3.05 19.69 5.41
CA LEU A 158 1.60 19.69 5.47
C LEU A 158 1.12 18.26 5.69
N LYS A 159 0.25 18.03 6.68
CA LYS A 159 -0.22 16.69 7.06
C LYS A 159 -1.74 16.66 7.23
N ALA A 160 -2.34 15.56 6.81
CA ALA A 160 -3.74 15.25 7.10
C ALA A 160 -3.87 14.92 8.59
N ARG A 161 -4.89 15.50 9.23
CA ARG A 161 -5.16 15.30 10.66
C ARG A 161 -5.62 13.87 10.96
N LYS A 162 -6.37 13.24 10.05
CA LYS A 162 -6.93 11.89 10.22
C LYS A 162 -6.63 11.02 9.01
N GLY A 163 -6.50 9.72 9.24
CA GLY A 163 -6.40 8.72 8.18
C GLY A 163 -5.07 8.70 7.42
N SER A 164 -4.04 9.39 7.92
CA SER A 164 -2.68 9.35 7.39
C SER A 164 -1.93 8.12 7.92
N TYR A 165 -1.21 7.43 7.02
CA TYR A 165 -0.36 6.27 7.31
C TYR A 165 0.61 6.05 6.15
N ASP A 166 1.80 5.50 6.42
CA ASP A 166 2.81 5.13 5.42
C ASP A 166 3.03 6.27 4.37
N GLY A 167 3.14 7.52 4.85
CA GLY A 167 3.30 8.74 4.02
C GLY A 167 2.04 9.31 3.37
N ARG A 168 0.93 8.56 3.30
CA ARG A 168 -0.33 9.05 2.73
C ARG A 168 -0.88 10.20 3.56
N GLY A 169 -1.25 11.27 2.87
CA GLY A 169 -1.74 12.49 3.52
C GLY A 169 -0.62 13.37 4.08
N ASN A 170 0.63 13.20 3.63
CA ASN A 170 1.72 14.13 3.91
C ASN A 170 2.16 14.80 2.60
N PHE A 171 2.52 16.08 2.67
CA PHE A 171 3.07 16.84 1.54
C PHE A 171 4.13 17.82 2.04
N LYS A 172 5.35 17.68 1.52
CA LYS A 172 6.46 18.58 1.85
C LYS A 172 6.35 19.85 1.00
N VAL A 173 6.13 20.98 1.63
CA VAL A 173 6.09 22.28 0.98
C VAL A 173 7.49 22.89 1.01
N ARG A 174 8.14 22.98 -0.14
CA ARG A 174 9.51 23.47 -0.32
C ARG A 174 9.58 24.96 -0.62
N GLY A 175 8.52 25.50 -1.20
CA GLY A 175 8.42 26.91 -1.56
C GLY A 175 6.98 27.29 -1.94
N PRO A 176 6.75 28.58 -2.30
CA PRO A 176 5.44 29.05 -2.71
C PRO A 176 4.88 28.36 -3.96
N GLU A 177 5.75 27.86 -4.84
CA GLU A 177 5.42 27.12 -6.06
C GLU A 177 4.66 25.81 -5.77
N ASP A 178 4.83 25.24 -4.58
CA ASP A 178 4.17 24.01 -4.17
C ASP A 178 2.72 24.23 -3.68
N TYR A 179 2.27 25.48 -3.50
CA TYR A 179 0.98 25.78 -2.87
C TYR A 179 -0.21 25.28 -3.69
N GLU A 180 -0.18 25.51 -5.01
CA GLU A 180 -1.27 25.09 -5.90
C GLU A 180 -1.45 23.57 -5.86
N GLU A 181 -0.34 22.84 -5.90
CA GLU A 181 -0.32 21.38 -5.85
C GLU A 181 -0.76 20.85 -4.47
N ALA A 182 -0.29 21.47 -3.38
CA ALA A 182 -0.71 21.13 -2.03
C ALA A 182 -2.22 21.32 -1.84
N ILE A 183 -2.79 22.42 -2.35
CA ILE A 183 -4.24 22.68 -2.31
C ILE A 183 -4.99 21.65 -3.17
N ARG A 184 -4.52 21.37 -4.38
CA ARG A 184 -5.16 20.43 -5.30
C ARG A 184 -5.21 19.00 -4.73
N THR A 185 -4.12 18.56 -4.11
CA THR A 185 -3.97 17.19 -3.60
C THR A 185 -4.56 16.99 -2.21
N MET A 186 -4.39 17.97 -1.31
CA MET A 186 -4.74 17.83 0.10
C MET A 186 -5.90 18.71 0.56
N GLY A 187 -6.31 19.72 -0.20
CA GLY A 187 -7.26 20.77 0.26
C GLY A 187 -8.67 20.29 0.60
N LYS A 188 -9.01 19.03 0.26
CA LYS A 188 -10.27 18.38 0.69
C LYS A 188 -10.19 17.72 2.07
N LEU A 189 -8.99 17.58 2.62
CA LEU A 189 -8.73 16.97 3.91
C LEU A 189 -8.68 18.03 5.00
N SER A 190 -8.87 17.63 6.26
CA SER A 190 -8.54 18.50 7.40
C SER A 190 -7.05 18.45 7.65
N LEU A 191 -6.38 19.60 7.64
CA LEU A 191 -4.92 19.69 7.59
C LEU A 191 -4.32 20.45 8.77
N TYR A 192 -3.03 20.23 8.98
CA TYR A 192 -2.18 21.02 9.84
C TYR A 192 -0.77 21.06 9.24
N ALA A 193 -0.01 22.10 9.57
CA ALA A 193 1.37 22.27 9.17
C ALA A 193 2.30 22.04 10.37
N GLU A 194 3.43 21.40 10.13
CA GLU A 194 4.51 21.20 11.09
C GLU A 194 5.80 21.78 10.55
N LYS A 195 6.60 22.37 11.44
CA LYS A 195 7.98 22.73 11.13
C LYS A 195 8.76 21.49 10.70
N TRP A 196 9.51 21.60 9.61
CA TRP A 196 10.41 20.54 9.19
C TRP A 196 11.52 20.33 10.23
N VAL A 197 11.63 19.12 10.77
CA VAL A 197 12.65 18.74 11.74
C VAL A 197 13.87 18.18 10.99
N PRO A 198 15.05 18.82 11.06
CA PRO A 198 16.27 18.32 10.43
C PRO A 198 16.92 17.25 11.34
N PHE A 199 16.29 16.10 11.42
CA PHE A 199 16.76 14.98 12.23
C PHE A 199 17.96 14.26 11.59
N GLU A 200 18.79 13.64 12.42
CA GLU A 200 19.90 12.77 12.01
C GLU A 200 19.46 11.30 11.99
N MET A 201 18.56 10.92 12.89
CA MET A 201 18.05 9.56 13.01
C MET A 201 16.59 9.54 13.48
N GLU A 202 15.83 8.54 13.03
CA GLU A 202 14.53 8.23 13.59
C GLU A 202 14.66 7.11 14.64
N LEU A 203 14.06 7.33 15.79
CA LEU A 203 14.05 6.38 16.91
C LEU A 203 12.62 5.96 17.21
N ALA A 204 12.44 4.74 17.69
CA ALA A 204 11.19 4.29 18.27
C ALA A 204 11.41 3.60 19.61
N VAL A 205 10.45 3.76 20.53
CA VAL A 205 10.40 3.02 21.80
C VAL A 205 9.01 2.44 21.98
N MET A 206 8.94 1.13 22.18
CA MET A 206 7.70 0.50 22.62
C MET A 206 7.53 0.70 24.12
N VAL A 207 6.31 0.98 24.57
CA VAL A 207 5.98 1.24 25.97
C VAL A 207 4.76 0.43 26.37
N VAL A 208 4.89 -0.35 27.43
CA VAL A 208 3.77 -1.05 28.08
C VAL A 208 3.19 -0.12 29.14
N ARG A 209 1.88 0.07 29.15
CA ARG A 209 1.18 0.95 30.08
C ARG A 209 0.14 0.18 30.87
N THR A 210 0.11 0.38 32.18
CA THR A 210 -0.81 -0.30 33.09
C THR A 210 -1.65 0.68 33.90
N GLU A 211 -2.88 0.28 34.23
CA GLU A 211 -3.83 1.03 35.06
C GLU A 211 -4.48 0.12 36.09
N ASP A 212 -5.05 0.70 37.13
CA ASP A 212 -6.01 0.02 37.99
C ASP A 212 -7.41 -0.06 37.38
N GLU A 213 -8.39 -0.51 38.17
CA GLU A 213 -9.78 -0.67 37.72
C GLU A 213 -10.50 0.67 37.55
N ASP A 214 -10.04 1.72 38.24
CA ASP A 214 -10.57 3.08 38.13
C ASP A 214 -9.97 3.84 36.94
N GLY A 215 -8.97 3.25 36.28
CA GLY A 215 -8.28 3.82 35.11
C GLY A 215 -7.11 4.71 35.49
N GLU A 216 -6.64 4.68 36.74
CA GLU A 216 -5.49 5.44 37.19
C GLU A 216 -4.19 4.70 36.83
N LEU A 217 -3.19 5.47 36.38
CA LEU A 217 -1.92 4.94 35.92
C LEU A 217 -1.18 4.21 37.07
N ARG A 218 -0.84 2.93 36.87
CA ARG A 218 0.04 2.19 37.79
C ARG A 218 1.50 2.40 37.41
N LYS A 219 1.90 1.91 36.24
CA LYS A 219 3.29 1.96 35.74
C LYS A 219 3.35 2.01 34.22
N VAL A 220 4.44 2.59 33.72
CA VAL A 220 4.93 2.43 32.35
C VAL A 220 6.22 1.62 32.35
N HIS A 221 6.38 0.72 31.38
CA HIS A 221 7.59 -0.07 31.17
C HIS A 221 8.06 0.10 29.73
N THR A 222 9.29 0.55 29.53
CA THR A 222 9.84 0.86 28.22
C THR A 222 10.71 -0.28 27.72
N TYR A 223 10.54 -0.66 26.46
CA TYR A 223 11.51 -1.48 25.71
C TYR A 223 12.73 -0.62 25.37
N PRO A 224 13.87 -1.22 25.03
CA PRO A 224 15.01 -0.47 24.52
C PRO A 224 14.64 0.34 23.28
N ALA A 225 15.31 1.49 23.11
CA ALA A 225 15.18 2.27 21.89
C ALA A 225 15.71 1.47 20.70
N VAL A 226 15.09 1.69 19.55
CA VAL A 226 15.54 1.17 18.25
C VAL A 226 15.65 2.30 17.25
N GLU A 227 16.57 2.16 16.31
CA GLU A 227 16.62 3.00 15.11
C GLU A 227 15.62 2.44 14.10
N THR A 228 14.87 3.33 13.45
CA THR A 228 13.96 2.97 12.36
C THR A 228 14.39 3.67 11.09
N ILE A 229 14.42 2.94 9.97
CA ILE A 229 14.66 3.50 8.64
C ILE A 229 13.35 3.49 7.87
N HIS A 230 12.95 4.66 7.37
CA HIS A 230 11.80 4.81 6.48
C HIS A 230 12.26 5.10 5.04
N GLU A 231 11.80 4.29 4.11
CA GLU A 231 11.98 4.48 2.67
C GLU A 231 10.57 4.65 2.07
N GLU A 232 10.36 5.70 1.28
CA GLU A 232 9.05 6.08 0.73
C GLU A 232 7.98 6.26 1.82
N SER A 233 8.41 6.73 3.00
CA SER A 233 7.59 6.86 4.21
C SER A 233 7.06 5.54 4.78
N ILE A 234 7.64 4.40 4.39
CA ILE A 234 7.34 3.08 4.94
C ILE A 234 8.54 2.62 5.77
N CYS A 235 8.30 2.17 7.00
CA CYS A 235 9.37 1.58 7.82
C CYS A 235 9.88 0.30 7.13
N THR A 236 11.13 0.29 6.68
CA THR A 236 11.74 -0.86 6.00
C THR A 236 12.71 -1.62 6.87
N LYS A 237 13.44 -0.93 7.76
CA LYS A 237 14.49 -1.54 8.59
C LYS A 237 14.40 -1.03 10.04
N VAL A 238 14.71 -1.90 10.99
CA VAL A 238 14.74 -1.56 12.42
C VAL A 238 15.99 -2.16 13.04
N TYR A 239 16.81 -1.35 13.71
CA TYR A 239 18.05 -1.78 14.34
C TYR A 239 17.96 -1.67 15.86
N TYR A 240 18.29 -2.78 16.53
CA TYR A 240 18.57 -2.83 17.96
C TYR A 240 20.02 -3.29 18.18
N PRO A 241 20.81 -2.58 18.99
CA PRO A 241 20.59 -1.20 19.43
C PRO A 241 20.61 -0.21 18.23
N PRO A 242 20.17 1.06 18.42
CA PRO A 242 20.33 2.11 17.42
C PRO A 242 21.82 2.28 17.08
N ARG A 243 22.17 2.41 15.80
CA ARG A 243 23.57 2.46 15.38
C ARG A 243 24.18 3.82 15.69
N GLN A 244 25.42 3.84 16.20
CA GLN A 244 26.16 5.09 16.47
C GLN A 244 25.44 6.06 17.44
N VAL A 245 24.56 5.55 18.31
CA VAL A 245 23.88 6.32 19.35
C VAL A 245 24.40 5.92 20.73
N SER A 246 24.67 6.90 21.59
CA SER A 246 25.14 6.64 22.95
C SER A 246 24.06 6.03 23.84
N ALA A 247 24.47 5.30 24.89
CA ALA A 247 23.55 4.73 25.87
C ALA A 247 22.70 5.81 26.57
N ASP A 248 23.27 7.00 26.82
CA ASP A 248 22.57 8.12 27.45
C ASP A 248 21.43 8.66 26.57
N VAL A 249 21.66 8.77 25.25
CA VAL A 249 20.62 9.18 24.30
C VAL A 249 19.53 8.11 24.20
N CYS A 250 19.89 6.83 24.17
CA CYS A 250 18.93 5.73 24.21
C CYS A 250 18.07 5.75 25.47
N GLU A 251 18.65 6.05 26.64
CA GLU A 251 17.90 6.17 27.89
C GLU A 251 17.03 7.43 27.91
N LYS A 252 17.50 8.56 27.38
CA LYS A 252 16.69 9.77 27.18
C LYS A 252 15.49 9.49 26.27
N ALA A 253 15.67 8.73 25.20
CA ALA A 253 14.56 8.32 24.31
C ALA A 253 13.52 7.48 25.05
N ARG A 254 13.98 6.54 25.89
CA ARG A 254 13.12 5.72 26.76
C ARG A 254 12.35 6.58 27.76
N GLN A 255 12.99 7.55 28.38
CA GLN A 255 12.37 8.48 29.32
C GLN A 255 11.29 9.32 28.63
N VAL A 256 11.62 9.96 27.51
CA VAL A 256 10.66 10.75 26.71
C VAL A 256 9.46 9.90 26.30
N ALA A 257 9.68 8.69 25.79
CA ALA A 257 8.60 7.79 25.41
C ALA A 257 7.73 7.39 26.62
N GLY A 258 8.35 7.10 27.77
CA GLY A 258 7.63 6.84 29.01
C GLY A 258 6.76 8.02 29.42
N ASP A 259 7.30 9.24 29.40
CA ASP A 259 6.59 10.46 29.79
C ASP A 259 5.42 10.77 28.86
N VAL A 260 5.59 10.59 27.54
CA VAL A 260 4.50 10.69 26.56
C VAL A 260 3.34 9.76 26.93
N ILE A 261 3.65 8.49 27.22
CA ILE A 261 2.64 7.45 27.46
C ILE A 261 1.98 7.57 28.85
N LYS A 262 2.63 8.23 29.82
CA LYS A 262 1.97 8.60 31.09
C LYS A 262 0.79 9.56 30.88
N THR A 263 0.79 10.37 29.81
CA THR A 263 -0.25 11.38 29.57
C THR A 263 -1.52 10.84 28.89
N VAL A 264 -1.50 9.59 28.41
CA VAL A 264 -2.66 8.95 27.77
C VAL A 264 -3.30 7.92 28.71
N LYS A 265 -4.46 7.36 28.33
CA LYS A 265 -5.25 6.41 29.13
C LYS A 265 -5.33 5.04 28.46
N GLY A 266 -5.67 4.03 29.26
CA GLY A 266 -5.85 2.65 28.83
C GLY A 266 -4.60 1.80 28.91
N ARG A 267 -4.83 0.52 29.13
CA ARG A 267 -3.79 -0.51 29.17
C ARG A 267 -3.34 -0.90 27.77
N GLY A 268 -2.16 -1.50 27.66
CA GLY A 268 -1.63 -2.05 26.43
C GLY A 268 -0.22 -1.57 26.10
N VAL A 269 0.19 -1.85 24.88
CA VAL A 269 1.45 -1.44 24.26
C VAL A 269 1.20 -0.26 23.36
N PHE A 270 2.12 0.70 23.44
CA PHE A 270 2.14 1.91 22.65
C PHE A 270 3.50 2.03 21.98
N ALA A 271 3.55 2.55 20.77
CA ALA A 271 4.77 2.98 20.12
C ALA A 271 4.90 4.50 20.19
N VAL A 272 6.09 4.98 20.55
CA VAL A 272 6.45 6.39 20.44
C VAL A 272 7.57 6.50 19.41
N GLU A 273 7.28 7.18 18.31
CA GLU A 273 8.24 7.51 17.27
C GLU A 273 8.82 8.89 17.52
N MET A 274 10.12 9.03 17.29
CA MET A 274 10.89 10.19 17.68
C MET A 274 11.95 10.51 16.62
N PHE A 275 12.36 11.76 16.60
CA PHE A 275 13.48 12.27 15.83
C PHE A 275 14.62 12.60 16.79
N LEU A 276 15.81 12.09 16.50
CA LEU A 276 17.07 12.47 17.13
C LEU A 276 17.74 13.55 16.28
N LEU A 277 18.04 14.69 16.89
CA LEU A 277 18.75 15.80 16.27
C LEU A 277 20.26 15.70 16.54
N LYS A 278 21.05 16.41 15.73
CA LYS A 278 22.52 16.42 15.79
C LYS A 278 23.11 16.80 17.15
N ASP A 279 22.37 17.58 17.94
CA ASP A 279 22.76 18.02 19.29
C ASP A 279 22.35 17.04 20.41
N GLY A 280 21.77 15.89 20.05
CA GLY A 280 21.22 14.92 21.02
C GLY A 280 19.82 15.28 21.54
N THR A 281 19.16 16.27 20.96
CA THR A 281 17.76 16.59 21.25
C THR A 281 16.83 15.54 20.66
N ILE A 282 15.77 15.19 21.41
CA ILE A 282 14.76 14.22 21.01
C ILE A 282 13.43 14.94 20.84
N THR A 283 12.80 14.77 19.68
CA THR A 283 11.49 15.33 19.35
C THR A 283 10.52 14.19 19.05
N VAL A 284 9.34 14.17 19.66
CA VAL A 284 8.28 13.20 19.40
C VAL A 284 7.65 13.50 18.04
N ASN A 285 7.64 12.49 17.17
CA ASN A 285 6.98 12.54 15.88
C ASN A 285 5.52 12.11 15.99
N GLU A 286 5.26 10.89 16.47
CA GLU A 286 3.91 10.37 16.64
C GLU A 286 3.82 9.21 17.65
N VAL A 287 2.59 8.89 18.04
CA VAL A 287 2.26 7.74 18.90
C VAL A 287 1.24 6.83 18.22
N ALA A 288 1.49 5.52 18.29
CA ALA A 288 0.53 4.48 17.91
C ALA A 288 0.07 3.69 19.16
N PRO A 289 -1.24 3.59 19.44
CA PRO A 289 -1.77 2.97 20.66
C PRO A 289 -2.03 1.47 20.46
N ARG A 290 -0.99 0.76 20.03
CA ARG A 290 -1.02 -0.67 19.70
C ARG A 290 0.41 -1.22 19.58
N PRO A 291 0.58 -2.55 19.53
CA PRO A 291 1.77 -3.15 18.95
C PRO A 291 2.11 -2.51 17.60
N HIS A 292 3.40 -2.37 17.32
CA HIS A 292 3.90 -1.60 16.20
C HIS A 292 4.98 -2.33 15.40
N ASN A 293 5.16 -1.90 14.16
CA ASN A 293 6.11 -2.47 13.22
C ASN A 293 7.54 -2.45 13.78
N SER A 294 7.94 -1.31 14.34
CA SER A 294 9.24 -1.13 15.00
C SER A 294 9.45 -1.97 16.27
N GLY A 295 8.42 -2.68 16.74
CA GLY A 295 8.53 -3.63 17.84
C GLY A 295 8.64 -5.10 17.41
N HIS A 296 8.60 -5.44 16.11
CA HIS A 296 8.55 -6.84 15.66
C HIS A 296 9.77 -7.64 16.11
N TRP A 297 10.96 -7.01 16.10
CA TRP A 297 12.20 -7.60 16.61
C TRP A 297 12.10 -8.14 18.05
N THR A 298 11.14 -7.67 18.85
CA THR A 298 10.95 -8.12 20.24
C THR A 298 10.46 -9.57 20.34
N ILE A 299 9.95 -10.16 19.26
CA ILE A 299 9.57 -11.58 19.23
C ILE A 299 10.81 -12.44 19.49
N GLU A 300 11.89 -12.20 18.75
CA GLU A 300 13.16 -12.91 18.90
C GLU A 300 14.11 -12.26 19.91
N GLY A 301 14.12 -10.93 19.99
CA GLY A 301 15.05 -10.18 20.82
C GLY A 301 14.66 -10.12 22.30
N VAL A 302 13.36 -10.19 22.62
CA VAL A 302 12.84 -10.19 24.00
C VAL A 302 11.81 -11.32 24.18
N PRO A 303 12.19 -12.59 23.92
CA PRO A 303 11.22 -13.68 23.71
C PRO A 303 10.36 -13.99 24.94
N TYR A 304 10.87 -13.69 26.14
CA TYR A 304 10.10 -13.76 27.40
C TYR A 304 8.85 -12.87 27.37
N MET A 305 8.97 -11.68 26.78
CA MET A 305 7.93 -10.66 26.78
C MET A 305 8.05 -9.82 25.51
N SER A 306 7.68 -10.41 24.38
CA SER A 306 7.52 -9.66 23.13
C SER A 306 6.41 -8.62 23.29
N GLN A 307 6.37 -7.63 22.40
CA GLN A 307 5.30 -6.62 22.44
C GLN A 307 3.88 -7.23 22.41
N TYR A 308 3.71 -8.39 21.76
CA TYR A 308 2.42 -9.08 21.69
C TYR A 308 2.06 -9.76 23.01
N LYS A 309 3.04 -10.43 23.65
CA LYS A 309 2.85 -10.95 25.01
C LYS A 309 2.56 -9.82 25.98
N ALA A 310 3.29 -8.71 25.89
CA ALA A 310 3.06 -7.54 26.72
C ALA A 310 1.67 -6.93 26.50
N GLN A 311 1.17 -6.88 25.26
CA GLN A 311 -0.19 -6.44 24.97
C GLN A 311 -1.21 -7.30 25.72
N LEU A 312 -1.14 -8.63 25.58
CA LEU A 312 -2.04 -9.57 26.25
C LEU A 312 -1.98 -9.44 27.77
N HIS A 313 -0.77 -9.47 28.33
CA HIS A 313 -0.58 -9.36 29.77
C HIS A 313 -1.05 -8.00 30.31
N SER A 314 -0.88 -6.93 29.55
CA SER A 314 -1.28 -5.60 29.97
C SER A 314 -2.80 -5.41 29.95
N ILE A 315 -3.47 -5.78 28.86
CA ILE A 315 -4.92 -5.57 28.73
C ILE A 315 -5.74 -6.49 29.65
N LEU A 316 -5.18 -7.65 30.03
CA LEU A 316 -5.78 -8.59 30.98
C LEU A 316 -5.34 -8.38 32.43
N ASP A 317 -4.51 -7.37 32.71
CA ASP A 317 -3.93 -7.11 34.04
C ASP A 317 -3.16 -8.31 34.65
N MET A 318 -2.45 -9.04 33.80
CA MET A 318 -1.67 -10.24 34.15
C MET A 318 -0.17 -9.98 34.14
N LEU A 319 0.27 -8.73 34.14
CA LEU A 319 1.69 -8.39 34.11
C LEU A 319 2.40 -8.88 35.38
N PRO A 320 3.57 -9.55 35.25
CA PRO A 320 4.39 -9.90 36.40
C PRO A 320 4.79 -8.65 37.19
N ARG A 321 4.76 -8.73 38.53
CA ARG A 321 5.13 -7.60 39.41
C ARG A 321 6.50 -6.99 39.11
N SER A 322 7.44 -7.82 38.65
CA SER A 322 8.80 -7.43 38.25
C SER A 322 9.09 -7.84 36.81
N ILE A 323 8.36 -7.23 35.87
CA ILE A 323 8.66 -7.36 34.44
C ILE A 323 10.05 -6.78 34.11
N LYS A 324 10.83 -7.52 33.33
CA LYS A 324 12.11 -7.06 32.75
C LYS A 324 12.03 -7.18 31.23
N LEU A 325 12.04 -6.03 30.55
CA LEU A 325 12.03 -5.94 29.09
C LEU A 325 13.47 -5.90 28.54
N GLN A 326 14.33 -6.78 29.07
CA GLN A 326 15.73 -6.85 28.70
C GLN A 326 15.91 -7.80 27.51
N PRO A 327 16.60 -7.37 26.45
CA PRO A 327 16.89 -8.25 25.33
C PRO A 327 17.82 -9.39 25.69
N ARG A 328 17.67 -10.50 24.98
CA ARG A 328 18.50 -11.72 25.13
C ARG A 328 19.52 -11.88 24.00
N VAL A 329 19.60 -10.88 23.14
CA VAL A 329 20.51 -10.79 22.00
C VAL A 329 21.36 -9.53 22.14
N SER A 330 22.58 -9.56 21.58
CA SER A 330 23.49 -8.42 21.52
C SER A 330 23.09 -7.43 20.41
N GLY A 331 22.46 -7.93 19.35
CA GLY A 331 21.88 -7.10 18.29
C GLY A 331 20.73 -7.79 17.57
N ALA A 332 19.85 -6.98 16.98
CA ALA A 332 18.78 -7.42 16.09
C ALA A 332 18.61 -6.44 14.93
N LEU A 333 18.32 -6.98 13.74
CA LEU A 333 17.96 -6.24 12.54
C LEU A 333 16.65 -6.83 12.03
N MET A 334 15.58 -6.03 12.04
CA MET A 334 14.32 -6.41 11.42
C MET A 334 14.19 -5.74 10.05
N LEU A 335 13.87 -6.55 9.04
CA LEU A 335 13.64 -6.16 7.65
C LEU A 335 12.18 -6.43 7.31
N ASN A 336 11.45 -5.41 6.83
CA ASN A 336 10.10 -5.63 6.31
C ASN A 336 10.16 -6.27 4.93
N ILE A 337 9.32 -7.29 4.72
CA ILE A 337 9.04 -7.84 3.39
C ILE A 337 7.84 -7.07 2.84
N LEU A 338 8.11 -6.24 1.84
CA LEU A 338 7.10 -5.51 1.08
C LEU A 338 6.84 -6.24 -0.24
N GLY A 339 5.59 -6.26 -0.71
CA GLY A 339 5.31 -6.77 -2.06
C GLY A 339 6.10 -6.00 -3.12
N GLY A 340 6.71 -6.75 -4.03
CA GLY A 340 7.53 -6.23 -5.13
C GLY A 340 6.71 -5.85 -6.36
N ALA A 341 7.38 -5.75 -7.51
CA ALA A 341 6.76 -5.40 -8.78
C ALA A 341 5.79 -6.50 -9.30
N ARG A 342 6.11 -7.76 -9.01
CA ARG A 342 5.30 -8.95 -9.32
C ARG A 342 4.80 -9.61 -8.02
N GLU A 343 3.87 -10.54 -8.16
CA GLU A 343 3.30 -11.26 -7.02
C GLU A 343 4.37 -12.14 -6.32
N ASP A 344 5.23 -12.75 -7.11
CA ASP A 344 6.32 -13.67 -6.72
C ASP A 344 7.64 -12.99 -6.32
N SER A 345 7.76 -11.66 -6.44
CA SER A 345 9.04 -10.94 -6.23
C SER A 345 9.69 -11.13 -4.84
N HIS A 346 9.00 -11.74 -3.89
CA HIS A 346 9.49 -11.99 -2.54
C HIS A 346 10.02 -13.42 -2.33
N GLU A 347 9.85 -14.31 -3.30
CA GLU A 347 10.20 -15.73 -3.18
C GLU A 347 11.71 -15.93 -2.98
N GLU A 348 12.56 -15.24 -3.75
CA GLU A 348 14.02 -15.32 -3.57
C GLU A 348 14.47 -14.87 -2.18
N LEU A 349 13.91 -13.77 -1.68
CA LEU A 349 14.17 -13.30 -0.32
C LEU A 349 13.76 -14.34 0.74
N VAL A 350 12.61 -14.99 0.54
CA VAL A 350 12.12 -16.04 1.44
C VAL A 350 13.04 -17.26 1.39
N ASP A 351 13.44 -17.71 0.21
CA ASP A 351 14.35 -18.86 0.06
C ASP A 351 15.72 -18.58 0.68
N LEU A 352 16.21 -17.35 0.54
CA LEU A 352 17.46 -16.92 1.18
C LEU A 352 17.41 -17.04 2.71
N THR A 353 16.26 -16.82 3.34
CA THR A 353 16.13 -16.98 4.80
C THR A 353 16.28 -18.43 5.27
N THR A 354 16.07 -19.40 4.38
CA THR A 354 16.20 -20.83 4.69
C THR A 354 17.61 -21.37 4.45
N SER A 355 18.40 -20.69 3.61
CA SER A 355 19.73 -21.13 3.19
C SER A 355 20.86 -20.32 3.82
N LEU A 356 20.60 -19.08 4.23
CA LEU A 356 21.58 -18.22 4.88
C LEU A 356 21.83 -18.65 6.33
N TYR A 357 23.07 -19.03 6.63
CA TYR A 357 23.51 -19.50 7.94
C TYR A 357 24.87 -18.91 8.31
N ASP A 358 25.02 -18.50 9.57
CA ASP A 358 26.30 -18.13 10.19
C ASP A 358 26.23 -18.45 11.70
N ASP A 359 27.31 -18.95 12.30
CA ASP A 359 27.33 -19.32 13.73
C ASP A 359 27.06 -18.13 14.68
N ASN A 360 27.18 -16.90 14.20
CA ASN A 360 26.91 -15.67 14.96
C ASN A 360 25.58 -15.01 14.57
N MET A 361 24.75 -15.64 13.75
CA MET A 361 23.53 -15.03 13.23
C MET A 361 22.39 -16.05 13.11
N ASP A 362 21.26 -15.72 13.73
CA ASP A 362 20.01 -16.44 13.53
C ASP A 362 19.08 -15.62 12.62
N VAL A 363 18.36 -16.28 11.72
CA VAL A 363 17.42 -15.68 10.78
C VAL A 363 16.00 -16.22 11.04
N PHE A 364 15.05 -15.32 11.27
CA PHE A 364 13.67 -15.68 11.60
C PHE A 364 12.70 -15.04 10.61
N LEU A 365 12.05 -15.86 9.79
CA LEU A 365 11.05 -15.44 8.82
C LEU A 365 9.64 -15.42 9.43
N HIS A 366 8.91 -14.34 9.18
CA HIS A 366 7.50 -14.17 9.55
C HIS A 366 6.68 -13.76 8.33
N LEU A 367 5.86 -14.66 7.79
CA LEU A 367 4.94 -14.37 6.68
C LEU A 367 3.49 -14.23 7.17
N TYR A 368 2.79 -13.20 6.71
CA TYR A 368 1.47 -12.84 7.23
C TYR A 368 0.29 -13.51 6.52
N GLY A 369 0.53 -14.32 5.48
CA GLY A 369 -0.54 -14.93 4.68
C GLY A 369 -1.35 -13.92 3.85
N LYS A 370 -0.71 -12.84 3.41
CA LYS A 370 -1.32 -11.80 2.57
C LYS A 370 -0.85 -11.94 1.13
N SER A 371 -1.73 -11.64 0.17
CA SER A 371 -1.33 -11.50 -1.23
C SER A 371 -0.34 -10.35 -1.42
N SER A 372 0.67 -10.60 -2.25
CA SER A 372 1.70 -9.63 -2.62
C SER A 372 1.12 -8.56 -3.52
N LYS A 373 1.31 -7.30 -3.12
CA LYS A 373 0.96 -6.10 -3.88
C LYS A 373 2.08 -5.09 -3.68
N PRO A 374 2.43 -4.28 -4.69
CA PRO A 374 3.50 -3.28 -4.58
C PRO A 374 3.38 -2.44 -3.31
N GLY A 375 4.42 -2.49 -2.46
CA GLY A 375 4.53 -1.71 -1.21
C GLY A 375 3.68 -2.23 -0.03
N ARG A 376 2.91 -3.30 -0.20
CA ARG A 376 2.13 -3.90 0.89
C ARG A 376 3.06 -4.72 1.81
N LYS A 377 2.97 -4.50 3.13
CA LYS A 377 3.65 -5.34 4.14
C LYS A 377 3.07 -6.76 4.15
N ILE A 378 3.84 -7.73 3.69
CA ILE A 378 3.45 -9.16 3.56
C ILE A 378 4.21 -10.09 4.52
N GLY A 379 5.32 -9.63 5.08
CA GLY A 379 6.06 -10.34 6.11
C GLY A 379 7.14 -9.47 6.74
N HIS A 380 7.96 -10.08 7.59
CA HIS A 380 9.23 -9.53 8.03
C HIS A 380 10.26 -10.63 8.28
N ILE A 381 11.52 -10.24 8.34
CA ILE A 381 12.63 -11.08 8.77
C ILE A 381 13.24 -10.40 9.98
N THR A 382 13.42 -11.13 11.07
CA THR A 382 14.27 -10.68 12.18
C THR A 382 15.57 -11.46 12.11
N VAL A 383 16.68 -10.76 12.01
CA VAL A 383 18.02 -11.32 12.13
C VAL A 383 18.55 -10.95 13.52
N THR A 384 19.11 -11.90 14.26
CA THR A 384 19.67 -11.63 15.59
C THR A 384 21.08 -12.15 15.75
N THR A 385 21.84 -11.55 16.66
CA THR A 385 23.14 -12.06 17.07
C THR A 385 23.32 -12.02 18.58
N HIS A 386 23.98 -13.04 19.13
CA HIS A 386 24.45 -13.05 20.51
C HIS A 386 25.86 -12.49 20.66
N SER A 387 26.61 -12.34 19.56
CA SER A 387 27.98 -11.85 19.59
C SER A 387 28.02 -10.32 19.57
N ALA A 388 28.65 -9.72 20.58
CA ALA A 388 28.85 -8.27 20.65
C ALA A 388 29.88 -7.77 19.61
N ASN A 389 30.67 -8.68 19.03
CA ASN A 389 31.77 -8.35 18.12
C ASN A 389 31.43 -8.61 16.64
N SER A 390 30.30 -9.25 16.34
CA SER A 390 29.88 -9.50 14.96
C SER A 390 29.17 -8.29 14.37
N SER A 391 29.52 -7.95 13.13
CA SER A 391 28.77 -6.96 12.36
C SER A 391 27.51 -7.60 11.78
N LEU A 392 26.38 -7.49 12.49
CA LEU A 392 25.10 -8.06 12.06
C LEU A 392 24.68 -7.57 10.67
N GLU A 393 24.95 -6.31 10.36
CA GLU A 393 24.67 -5.71 9.04
C GLU A 393 25.50 -6.38 7.93
N ARG A 394 26.76 -6.75 8.20
CA ARG A 394 27.58 -7.51 7.24
C ARG A 394 27.06 -8.93 7.03
N LEU A 395 26.71 -9.62 8.12
CA LEU A 395 26.20 -11.00 8.04
C LEU A 395 24.84 -11.05 7.33
N ALA A 396 23.98 -10.07 7.58
CA ALA A 396 22.67 -9.94 6.96
C ALA A 396 22.72 -9.26 5.57
N ALA A 397 23.90 -8.89 5.05
CA ALA A 397 24.03 -8.17 3.79
C ALA A 397 23.29 -8.84 2.60
N PRO A 398 23.31 -10.18 2.44
CA PRO A 398 22.53 -10.84 1.39
C PRO A 398 21.03 -10.50 1.47
N LEU A 399 20.43 -10.55 2.66
CA LEU A 399 19.01 -10.22 2.88
C LEU A 399 18.72 -8.73 2.63
N ILE A 400 19.62 -7.85 3.09
CA ILE A 400 19.48 -6.40 2.90
C ILE A 400 19.52 -6.06 1.41
N ASN A 401 20.46 -6.65 0.67
CA ASN A 401 20.63 -6.44 -0.75
C ASN A 401 19.38 -6.88 -1.51
N GLU A 402 18.82 -8.04 -1.16
CA GLU A 402 17.62 -8.55 -1.81
C GLU A 402 16.38 -7.68 -1.53
N VAL A 403 16.19 -7.22 -0.29
CA VAL A 403 15.15 -6.24 0.03
C VAL A 403 15.32 -4.94 -0.76
N ASN A 404 16.55 -4.47 -0.95
CA ASN A 404 16.84 -3.26 -1.74
C ASN A 404 16.57 -3.51 -3.23
N TYR A 405 16.95 -4.67 -3.77
CA TYR A 405 16.66 -5.06 -5.15
C TYR A 405 15.16 -5.09 -5.43
N MET A 406 14.38 -5.75 -4.57
CA MET A 406 12.92 -5.75 -4.65
C MET A 406 12.31 -4.34 -4.62
N ARG A 407 12.90 -3.43 -3.84
CA ARG A 407 12.49 -2.03 -3.77
C ARG A 407 12.82 -1.29 -5.07
N GLU A 408 14.03 -1.44 -5.60
CA GLU A 408 14.46 -0.83 -6.87
C GLU A 408 13.58 -1.31 -8.03
N ALA A 409 13.37 -2.61 -8.16
CA ALA A 409 12.48 -3.19 -9.17
C ALA A 409 11.04 -2.64 -9.07
N ARG A 410 10.53 -2.42 -7.85
CA ARG A 410 9.22 -1.79 -7.63
C ARG A 410 9.22 -0.32 -8.07
N LEU A 411 10.27 0.43 -7.76
CA LEU A 411 10.40 1.84 -8.16
C LEU A 411 10.56 1.97 -9.67
N ASP A 412 11.30 1.08 -10.31
CA ASP A 412 11.45 1.04 -11.77
C ASP A 412 10.13 0.66 -12.43
N ALA A 413 9.42 -0.35 -11.94
CA ALA A 413 8.09 -0.70 -12.45
C ALA A 413 7.08 0.44 -12.26
N ALA A 414 7.15 1.16 -11.13
CA ALA A 414 6.32 2.34 -10.89
C ALA A 414 6.76 3.52 -11.77
N SER A 415 8.06 3.69 -12.01
CA SER A 415 8.63 4.71 -12.90
C SER A 415 8.33 4.39 -14.36
N ASP A 416 8.22 3.13 -14.74
CA ASP A 416 7.88 2.70 -16.10
C ASP A 416 6.37 2.77 -16.30
N GLN A 417 5.56 2.43 -15.29
CA GLN A 417 4.15 2.81 -15.27
C GLN A 417 3.98 4.32 -15.32
N LEU A 418 4.83 5.08 -14.62
CA LEU A 418 4.86 6.54 -14.66
C LEU A 418 5.49 7.06 -15.94
N ARG A 419 6.35 6.37 -16.69
CA ARG A 419 6.87 6.79 -18.02
C ARG A 419 5.91 6.40 -19.14
N LEU A 420 5.14 5.34 -18.92
CA LEU A 420 3.95 4.99 -19.70
C LEU A 420 2.79 5.96 -19.40
N GLN A 421 2.78 6.62 -18.22
CA GLN A 421 1.82 7.67 -17.85
C GLN A 421 2.34 9.12 -18.04
N GLU A 422 3.65 9.34 -18.00
CA GLU A 422 4.37 10.58 -18.29
C GLU A 422 4.52 10.66 -19.79
N SER A 423 3.39 10.93 -20.41
CA SER A 423 3.38 11.68 -21.65
C SER A 423 4.09 13.02 -21.38
N PRO A 424 5.11 13.40 -22.17
CA PRO A 424 5.74 14.71 -22.04
C PRO A 424 4.67 15.79 -22.28
N ALA A 425 4.51 16.69 -21.31
CA ALA A 425 3.73 17.94 -21.34
C ALA A 425 2.36 17.85 -22.05
N LYS A 426 1.24 17.83 -21.29
CA LYS A 426 -0.17 18.04 -21.75
C LYS A 426 -0.30 18.18 -23.27
N LYS A 427 -0.18 17.06 -24.00
CA LYS A 427 -0.59 17.03 -25.41
C LYS A 427 -2.09 16.89 -25.40
N THR A 428 -2.75 17.83 -26.05
CA THR A 428 -4.11 17.67 -26.53
C THR A 428 -4.21 16.27 -27.16
N SER A 429 -5.18 15.46 -26.71
CA SER A 429 -5.47 14.15 -27.30
C SER A 429 -5.37 14.22 -28.82
N SER A 430 -4.75 13.21 -29.45
CA SER A 430 -4.69 13.12 -30.91
C SER A 430 -6.07 12.84 -31.51
N ARG A 431 -7.12 12.67 -30.70
CA ARG A 431 -8.50 12.54 -31.19
C ARG A 431 -8.92 13.78 -31.99
N ASN A 432 -9.32 13.55 -33.24
CA ASN A 432 -9.83 14.56 -34.14
C ASN A 432 -11.02 13.98 -34.92
N ALA A 433 -12.25 14.28 -34.45
CA ALA A 433 -13.47 13.79 -35.06
C ALA A 433 -13.74 14.37 -36.46
N ASP A 434 -13.23 15.59 -36.73
CA ASP A 434 -13.43 16.28 -38.00
C ASP A 434 -12.49 15.75 -39.10
N LYS A 435 -11.28 15.32 -38.74
CA LYS A 435 -10.24 14.83 -39.68
C LYS A 435 -9.49 13.60 -39.15
N PRO A 436 -10.16 12.46 -38.91
CA PRO A 436 -9.49 11.26 -38.45
C PRO A 436 -8.76 10.54 -39.60
N LEU A 437 -7.52 10.09 -39.35
CA LEU A 437 -6.81 9.15 -40.21
C LEU A 437 -7.16 7.69 -39.86
N VAL A 438 -7.51 7.42 -38.60
CA VAL A 438 -7.95 6.10 -38.14
C VAL A 438 -9.29 6.23 -37.43
N VAL A 439 -10.25 5.34 -37.72
CA VAL A 439 -11.46 5.23 -36.90
C VAL A 439 -11.52 3.87 -36.24
N VAL A 440 -11.72 3.88 -34.93
CA VAL A 440 -11.88 2.68 -34.11
C VAL A 440 -13.36 2.48 -33.81
N THR A 441 -13.95 1.38 -34.27
CA THR A 441 -15.35 1.04 -34.00
C THR A 441 -15.49 -0.25 -33.22
N MET A 442 -16.56 -0.33 -32.43
CA MET A 442 -16.89 -1.49 -31.61
C MET A 442 -18.39 -1.79 -31.60
N GLY A 443 -18.73 -3.06 -31.40
CA GLY A 443 -20.12 -3.52 -31.32
C GLY A 443 -20.85 -3.06 -30.06
N SER A 444 -20.11 -2.88 -28.96
CA SER A 444 -20.61 -2.44 -27.65
C SER A 444 -19.51 -1.69 -26.89
N ASP A 445 -19.91 -0.78 -26.01
CA ASP A 445 -19.07 -0.15 -24.99
C ASP A 445 -18.30 -1.14 -24.09
N SER A 446 -18.80 -2.37 -23.91
CA SER A 446 -18.08 -3.43 -23.18
C SER A 446 -16.73 -3.80 -23.81
N ASP A 447 -16.57 -3.63 -25.14
CA ASP A 447 -15.34 -3.90 -25.88
C ASP A 447 -14.27 -2.79 -25.66
N LEU A 448 -14.64 -1.66 -25.06
CA LEU A 448 -13.76 -0.51 -24.85
C LEU A 448 -12.52 -0.88 -24.01
N LYS A 449 -12.68 -1.80 -23.05
CA LYS A 449 -11.57 -2.29 -22.21
C LYS A 449 -10.50 -3.00 -23.04
N VAL A 450 -10.91 -3.74 -24.08
CA VAL A 450 -10.00 -4.42 -25.00
C VAL A 450 -9.35 -3.41 -25.93
N LEU A 451 -10.10 -2.42 -26.41
CA LEU A 451 -9.61 -1.38 -27.32
C LEU A 451 -8.70 -0.33 -26.68
N LYS A 452 -8.57 -0.31 -25.35
CA LYS A 452 -7.69 0.62 -24.62
C LYS A 452 -6.28 0.66 -25.21
N GLY A 453 -5.68 -0.49 -25.48
CA GLY A 453 -4.34 -0.60 -26.05
C GLY A 453 -4.21 0.02 -27.45
N ALA A 454 -5.26 -0.03 -28.28
CA ALA A 454 -5.26 0.66 -29.57
C ALA A 454 -5.23 2.18 -29.41
N PHE A 455 -6.04 2.74 -28.50
CA PHE A 455 -6.06 4.18 -28.25
C PHE A 455 -4.74 4.69 -27.69
N GLU A 456 -4.14 3.97 -26.74
CA GLU A 456 -2.83 4.31 -26.19
C GLU A 456 -1.74 4.36 -27.28
N ILE A 457 -1.75 3.43 -28.23
CA ILE A 457 -0.82 3.45 -29.37
C ILE A 457 -1.14 4.61 -30.33
N LEU A 458 -2.40 4.86 -30.68
CA LEU A 458 -2.74 5.97 -31.57
C LEU A 458 -2.34 7.32 -30.98
N GLU A 459 -2.52 7.50 -29.67
CA GLU A 459 -2.04 8.67 -28.93
C GLU A 459 -0.51 8.75 -28.90
N HIS A 460 0.18 7.65 -28.63
CA HIS A 460 1.65 7.58 -28.60
C HIS A 460 2.28 7.99 -29.94
N PHE A 461 1.68 7.57 -31.06
CA PHE A 461 2.13 7.94 -32.40
C PHE A 461 1.56 9.28 -32.89
N GLU A 462 0.69 9.92 -32.11
CA GLU A 462 -0.04 11.15 -32.43
C GLU A 462 -0.88 11.03 -33.70
N VAL A 463 -1.45 9.85 -33.94
CA VAL A 463 -2.32 9.60 -35.08
C VAL A 463 -3.66 10.28 -34.84
N PRO A 464 -4.14 11.18 -35.74
CA PRO A 464 -5.48 11.69 -35.70
C PRO A 464 -6.50 10.55 -35.77
N TYR A 465 -7.28 10.37 -34.71
CA TYR A 465 -8.27 9.29 -34.68
C TYR A 465 -9.64 9.76 -34.24
N ASP A 466 -10.66 8.95 -34.53
CA ASP A 466 -11.98 9.06 -33.93
C ASP A 466 -12.49 7.67 -33.52
N LEU A 467 -13.57 7.64 -32.77
CA LEU A 467 -14.20 6.40 -32.34
C LEU A 467 -15.71 6.43 -32.55
N ASP A 468 -16.28 5.25 -32.80
CA ASP A 468 -17.72 5.07 -32.88
C ASP A 468 -18.16 3.74 -32.26
N ILE A 469 -19.45 3.62 -31.96
CA ILE A 469 -20.09 2.36 -31.57
C ILE A 469 -21.09 2.00 -32.66
N THR A 470 -20.76 0.98 -33.46
CA THR A 470 -21.60 0.48 -34.56
C THR A 470 -21.69 -1.05 -34.50
N SER A 471 -22.83 -1.60 -34.92
CA SER A 471 -23.11 -3.02 -34.83
C SER A 471 -23.64 -3.54 -36.16
N ALA A 472 -23.01 -4.59 -36.68
CA ALA A 472 -23.45 -5.28 -37.89
C ALA A 472 -24.88 -5.82 -37.78
N HIS A 473 -25.32 -6.17 -36.57
CA HIS A 473 -26.62 -6.81 -36.34
C HIS A 473 -27.68 -5.82 -35.83
N ARG A 474 -27.26 -4.78 -35.09
CA ARG A 474 -28.17 -3.87 -34.36
C ARG A 474 -28.28 -2.49 -34.99
N THR A 475 -27.21 -2.01 -35.62
CA THR A 475 -27.18 -0.70 -36.29
C THR A 475 -26.54 -0.80 -37.69
N PRO A 476 -27.01 -1.71 -38.56
CA PRO A 476 -26.37 -2.01 -39.85
C PRO A 476 -26.28 -0.79 -40.76
N HIS A 477 -27.29 0.08 -40.79
CA HIS A 477 -27.26 1.29 -41.61
C HIS A 477 -26.15 2.26 -41.19
N ARG A 478 -25.91 2.43 -39.88
CA ARG A 478 -24.83 3.28 -39.35
C ARG A 478 -23.46 2.70 -39.68
N MET A 479 -23.31 1.37 -39.59
CA MET A 479 -22.08 0.68 -39.99
C MET A 479 -21.81 0.84 -41.49
N VAL A 480 -22.84 0.67 -42.35
CA VAL A 480 -22.73 0.89 -43.80
C VAL A 480 -22.35 2.35 -44.10
N GLU A 481 -22.96 3.31 -43.42
CA GLU A 481 -22.64 4.73 -43.57
C GLU A 481 -21.19 5.03 -43.19
N LEU A 482 -20.70 4.49 -42.07
CA LEU A 482 -19.31 4.60 -41.66
C LEU A 482 -18.37 4.03 -42.75
N GLY A 483 -18.66 2.84 -43.27
CA GLY A 483 -17.87 2.20 -44.32
C GLY A 483 -17.81 3.02 -45.61
N LYS A 484 -18.97 3.42 -46.14
CA LYS A 484 -19.09 4.14 -47.42
C LYS A 484 -18.47 5.52 -47.38
N THR A 485 -18.57 6.22 -46.25
CA THR A 485 -18.04 7.58 -46.09
C THR A 485 -16.58 7.62 -45.67
N ALA A 486 -15.98 6.49 -45.27
CA ALA A 486 -14.64 6.46 -44.69
C ALA A 486 -13.58 7.14 -45.57
N ALA A 487 -13.49 6.74 -46.83
CA ALA A 487 -12.52 7.31 -47.78
C ALA A 487 -12.75 8.81 -48.01
N GLN A 488 -14.00 9.26 -48.07
CA GLN A 488 -14.37 10.66 -48.27
C GLN A 488 -14.01 11.53 -47.06
N ARG A 489 -14.10 10.97 -45.85
CA ARG A 489 -13.70 11.62 -44.59
C ARG A 489 -12.19 11.68 -44.39
N GLY A 490 -11.39 11.16 -45.34
CA GLY A 490 -9.93 11.12 -45.26
C GLY A 490 -9.37 9.99 -44.39
N ILE A 491 -10.23 9.08 -43.92
CA ILE A 491 -9.83 7.92 -43.12
C ILE A 491 -8.97 7.00 -44.00
N LYS A 492 -7.88 6.51 -43.42
CA LYS A 492 -6.91 5.62 -44.08
C LYS A 492 -6.98 4.19 -43.58
N VAL A 493 -7.45 3.97 -42.36
CA VAL A 493 -7.59 2.65 -41.75
C VAL A 493 -8.80 2.62 -40.82
N LEU A 494 -9.56 1.53 -40.86
CA LEU A 494 -10.60 1.25 -39.87
C LEU A 494 -10.11 0.13 -38.95
N ILE A 495 -10.31 0.27 -37.65
CA ILE A 495 -10.10 -0.78 -36.66
C ILE A 495 -11.48 -1.17 -36.12
N ALA A 496 -11.87 -2.43 -36.25
CA ALA A 496 -13.17 -2.92 -35.82
C ALA A 496 -13.00 -4.06 -34.81
N ALA A 497 -13.57 -3.89 -33.62
CA ALA A 497 -13.58 -4.91 -32.57
C ALA A 497 -14.95 -5.56 -32.45
N ALA A 498 -14.98 -6.89 -32.37
CA ALA A 498 -16.21 -7.63 -32.11
C ALA A 498 -15.93 -9.00 -31.46
N GLY A 499 -16.85 -9.43 -30.60
CA GLY A 499 -16.85 -10.75 -29.98
C GLY A 499 -18.07 -11.59 -30.39
N GLY A 500 -17.97 -12.91 -30.24
CA GLY A 500 -19.03 -13.87 -30.56
C GLY A 500 -19.17 -14.08 -32.06
N ALA A 501 -20.37 -13.83 -32.59
CA ALA A 501 -20.62 -13.72 -34.03
C ALA A 501 -20.03 -12.39 -34.57
N ALA A 502 -18.70 -12.33 -34.62
CA ALA A 502 -17.90 -11.12 -34.81
C ALA A 502 -17.90 -10.59 -36.26
N HIS A 503 -19.09 -10.31 -36.81
CA HIS A 503 -19.27 -9.90 -38.21
C HIS A 503 -18.86 -8.45 -38.50
N LEU A 504 -18.71 -7.60 -37.48
CA LEU A 504 -18.49 -6.15 -37.67
C LEU A 504 -17.29 -5.85 -38.59
N PRO A 505 -16.09 -6.44 -38.42
CA PRO A 505 -14.96 -6.14 -39.30
C PRO A 505 -15.20 -6.56 -40.75
N GLY A 506 -15.76 -7.75 -40.96
CA GLY A 506 -16.04 -8.29 -42.29
C GLY A 506 -17.10 -7.49 -43.04
N MET A 507 -18.19 -7.13 -42.35
CA MET A 507 -19.27 -6.30 -42.91
C MET A 507 -18.81 -4.86 -43.18
N LEU A 508 -17.90 -4.32 -42.36
CA LEU A 508 -17.33 -3.01 -42.62
C LEU A 508 -16.39 -3.06 -43.85
N ALA A 509 -15.61 -4.13 -44.00
CA ALA A 509 -14.72 -4.34 -45.14
C ALA A 509 -15.46 -4.49 -46.48
N SER A 510 -16.69 -5.02 -46.49
CA SER A 510 -17.50 -5.09 -47.72
C SER A 510 -18.06 -3.74 -48.17
N GLU A 511 -18.08 -2.74 -47.29
CA GLU A 511 -18.70 -1.44 -47.52
C GLU A 511 -17.69 -0.30 -47.73
N THR A 512 -16.39 -0.62 -47.77
CA THR A 512 -15.34 0.40 -47.86
C THR A 512 -14.16 -0.04 -48.73
N THR A 513 -13.44 0.94 -49.26
CA THR A 513 -12.18 0.73 -49.99
C THR A 513 -10.94 0.92 -49.13
N VAL A 514 -11.10 1.41 -47.89
CA VAL A 514 -9.99 1.58 -46.95
C VAL A 514 -9.70 0.26 -46.22
N PRO A 515 -8.43 -0.04 -45.87
CA PRO A 515 -8.11 -1.22 -45.10
C PRO A 515 -8.89 -1.31 -43.78
N VAL A 516 -9.42 -2.51 -43.49
CA VAL A 516 -10.05 -2.84 -42.21
C VAL A 516 -9.19 -3.83 -41.43
N ILE A 517 -8.91 -3.48 -40.18
CA ILE A 517 -8.22 -4.32 -39.22
C ILE A 517 -9.25 -4.86 -38.22
N GLY A 518 -9.37 -6.18 -38.15
CA GLY A 518 -10.27 -6.84 -37.22
C GLY A 518 -9.57 -7.22 -35.92
N VAL A 519 -10.17 -6.85 -34.79
CA VAL A 519 -9.74 -7.24 -33.44
C VAL A 519 -10.75 -8.26 -32.89
N PRO A 520 -10.40 -9.55 -32.84
CA PRO A 520 -11.25 -10.55 -32.22
C PRO A 520 -11.33 -10.29 -30.72
N VAL A 521 -12.53 -10.07 -30.19
CA VAL A 521 -12.76 -9.90 -28.75
C VAL A 521 -13.13 -11.23 -28.13
N LYS A 522 -12.50 -11.59 -27.02
CA LYS A 522 -12.80 -12.81 -26.27
C LYS A 522 -14.23 -12.79 -25.74
N ALA A 523 -15.12 -13.56 -26.35
CA ALA A 523 -16.48 -13.79 -25.88
C ALA A 523 -16.54 -14.83 -24.75
N THR A 524 -17.70 -14.94 -24.09
CA THR A 524 -17.94 -15.83 -22.93
C THR A 524 -17.69 -17.31 -23.23
N HIS A 525 -17.87 -17.74 -24.47
CA HIS A 525 -17.72 -19.13 -24.90
C HIS A 525 -16.58 -19.24 -25.92
N LEU A 526 -15.89 -20.39 -25.95
CA LEU A 526 -14.82 -20.71 -26.92
C LEU A 526 -13.57 -19.81 -26.87
N ASP A 527 -13.34 -19.08 -25.78
CA ASP A 527 -12.14 -18.27 -25.54
C ASP A 527 -11.76 -17.28 -26.67
N GLY A 528 -12.74 -16.83 -27.46
CA GLY A 528 -12.53 -15.92 -28.59
C GLY A 528 -12.14 -16.60 -29.90
N HIS A 529 -12.06 -17.93 -29.95
CA HIS A 529 -11.86 -18.68 -31.20
C HIS A 529 -12.98 -18.46 -32.20
N ASP A 530 -14.22 -18.36 -31.73
CA ASP A 530 -15.39 -17.99 -32.52
C ASP A 530 -15.20 -16.64 -33.24
N SER A 531 -14.70 -15.66 -32.49
CA SER A 531 -14.47 -14.30 -32.95
C SER A 531 -13.30 -14.25 -33.92
N LEU A 532 -12.21 -14.97 -33.63
CA LEU A 532 -11.05 -15.07 -34.51
C LEU A 532 -11.41 -15.73 -35.83
N LEU A 533 -12.08 -16.89 -35.78
CA LEU A 533 -12.49 -17.63 -36.98
C LEU A 533 -13.50 -16.82 -37.81
N SER A 534 -14.41 -16.09 -37.16
CA SER A 534 -15.37 -15.21 -37.84
C SER A 534 -14.71 -14.04 -38.59
N ILE A 535 -13.57 -13.54 -38.11
CA ILE A 535 -12.90 -12.37 -38.71
C ILE A 535 -11.86 -12.81 -39.76
N VAL A 536 -11.19 -13.93 -39.54
CA VAL A 536 -10.13 -14.41 -40.45
C VAL A 536 -10.69 -15.12 -41.70
N GLN A 537 -11.86 -15.76 -41.60
CA GLN A 537 -12.48 -16.51 -42.70
C GLN A 537 -13.42 -15.64 -43.55
N MET A 538 -12.87 -14.63 -44.23
CA MET A 538 -13.66 -13.76 -45.10
C MET A 538 -13.87 -14.32 -46.52
N PRO A 539 -15.02 -14.06 -47.18
CA PRO A 539 -15.25 -14.46 -48.56
C PRO A 539 -14.33 -13.69 -49.52
N ARG A 540 -14.16 -14.24 -50.72
CA ARG A 540 -13.35 -13.63 -51.78
C ARG A 540 -13.80 -12.19 -52.04
N GLY A 541 -12.85 -11.25 -52.04
CA GLY A 541 -13.10 -9.83 -52.34
C GLY A 541 -13.35 -8.93 -51.13
N CYS A 542 -13.45 -9.46 -49.90
CA CYS A 542 -13.65 -8.67 -48.67
C CYS A 542 -12.54 -8.92 -47.63
N PRO A 543 -11.27 -8.60 -47.92
CA PRO A 543 -10.16 -8.93 -47.03
C PRO A 543 -10.21 -8.11 -45.72
N VAL A 544 -9.93 -8.78 -44.60
CA VAL A 544 -9.74 -8.15 -43.29
C VAL A 544 -8.37 -8.54 -42.74
N ALA A 545 -7.57 -7.55 -42.32
CA ALA A 545 -6.32 -7.82 -41.62
C ALA A 545 -6.65 -8.19 -40.17
N THR A 546 -6.50 -9.46 -39.80
CA THR A 546 -6.90 -9.96 -38.48
C THR A 546 -5.70 -10.02 -37.54
N VAL A 547 -5.81 -9.42 -36.36
CA VAL A 547 -4.81 -9.54 -35.29
C VAL A 547 -5.19 -10.63 -34.28
N GLY A 548 -4.31 -10.89 -33.30
CA GLY A 548 -4.60 -11.86 -32.24
C GLY A 548 -5.80 -11.48 -31.37
N ILE A 549 -6.37 -12.46 -30.69
CA ILE A 549 -7.50 -12.27 -29.76
C ILE A 549 -7.13 -11.24 -28.69
N ASN A 550 -8.02 -10.28 -28.44
CA ASN A 550 -7.86 -9.12 -27.57
C ASN A 550 -6.66 -8.20 -27.87
N ASN A 551 -5.99 -8.37 -29.01
CA ASN A 551 -4.73 -7.67 -29.29
C ASN A 551 -4.94 -6.34 -30.04
N SER A 552 -5.63 -5.41 -29.40
CA SER A 552 -5.90 -4.08 -29.97
C SER A 552 -4.62 -3.25 -30.18
N THR A 553 -3.60 -3.44 -29.35
CA THR A 553 -2.27 -2.84 -29.49
C THR A 553 -1.66 -3.13 -30.87
N ASN A 554 -1.66 -4.41 -31.28
CA ASN A 554 -1.15 -4.77 -32.61
C ASN A 554 -2.03 -4.25 -33.74
N ALA A 555 -3.34 -4.08 -33.53
CA ALA A 555 -4.20 -3.46 -34.54
C ALA A 555 -3.82 -2.01 -34.79
N ALA A 556 -3.57 -1.22 -33.74
CA ALA A 556 -3.10 0.15 -33.89
C ALA A 556 -1.68 0.22 -34.47
N LEU A 557 -0.74 -0.64 -34.04
CA LEU A 557 0.60 -0.70 -34.63
C LEU A 557 0.55 -1.07 -36.13
N LEU A 558 -0.34 -1.97 -36.52
CA LEU A 558 -0.57 -2.30 -37.93
C LEU A 558 -1.17 -1.12 -38.69
N ALA A 559 -2.12 -0.39 -38.10
CA ALA A 559 -2.65 0.84 -38.68
C ALA A 559 -1.55 1.88 -38.90
N VAL A 560 -0.65 2.08 -37.92
CA VAL A 560 0.50 2.98 -38.04
C VAL A 560 1.45 2.52 -39.15
N LYS A 561 1.70 1.21 -39.31
CA LYS A 561 2.49 0.68 -40.43
C LYS A 561 1.83 0.93 -41.79
N ILE A 562 0.51 0.79 -41.89
CA ILE A 562 -0.25 1.12 -43.11
C ILE A 562 -0.11 2.61 -43.42
N LEU A 563 -0.27 3.49 -42.43
CA LEU A 563 -0.04 4.92 -42.59
C LEU A 563 1.41 5.21 -43.02
N GLY A 564 2.38 4.55 -42.40
CA GLY A 564 3.81 4.64 -42.69
C GLY A 564 4.19 4.22 -44.11
N SER A 565 3.36 3.45 -44.81
CA SER A 565 3.60 3.14 -46.23
C SER A 565 3.47 4.36 -47.15
N SER A 566 2.79 5.42 -46.68
CA SER A 566 2.55 6.65 -47.44
C SER A 566 2.94 7.94 -46.68
N SER A 567 3.28 7.83 -45.40
CA SER A 567 3.73 8.94 -44.55
C SER A 567 5.10 8.65 -43.95
N LEU A 568 6.09 9.44 -44.36
CA LEU A 568 7.46 9.36 -43.86
C LEU A 568 7.53 9.58 -42.34
N GLU A 569 6.64 10.42 -41.80
CA GLU A 569 6.55 10.68 -40.36
C GLU A 569 6.24 9.41 -39.57
N TYR A 570 5.16 8.69 -39.93
CA TYR A 570 4.79 7.45 -39.24
C TYR A 570 5.77 6.32 -39.51
N GLN A 571 6.42 6.31 -40.68
CA GLN A 571 7.50 5.37 -40.98
C GLN A 571 8.67 5.54 -40.01
N GLN A 572 9.11 6.79 -39.77
CA GLN A 572 10.20 7.10 -38.84
C GLN A 572 9.81 6.84 -37.38
N LYS A 573 8.61 7.27 -36.97
CA LYS A 573 8.08 6.97 -35.62
C LYS A 573 8.06 5.45 -35.37
N MET A 574 7.63 4.66 -36.35
CA MET A 574 7.61 3.20 -36.24
C MET A 574 9.01 2.58 -36.22
N ALA A 575 9.95 3.09 -37.02
CA ALA A 575 11.34 2.65 -36.99
C ALA A 575 11.98 2.90 -35.61
N GLN A 576 11.71 4.06 -35.00
CA GLN A 576 12.17 4.37 -33.65
C GLN A 576 11.56 3.43 -32.60
N TYR A 577 10.25 3.19 -32.69
CA TYR A 577 9.55 2.26 -31.81
C TYR A 577 10.16 0.85 -31.88
N MET A 578 10.42 0.35 -33.10
CA MET A 578 11.06 -0.95 -33.30
C MET A 578 12.52 -0.99 -32.82
N SER A 579 13.29 0.08 -33.00
CA SER A 579 14.67 0.16 -32.48
C SER A 579 14.70 0.11 -30.96
N ASN A 580 13.78 0.80 -30.29
CA ASN A 580 13.67 0.76 -28.83
C ASN A 580 13.33 -0.66 -28.33
N MET A 581 12.38 -1.33 -29.00
CA MET A 581 12.04 -2.72 -28.69
C MET A 581 13.22 -3.68 -28.92
N SER A 582 14.00 -3.48 -29.99
CA SER A 582 15.21 -4.27 -30.26
C SER A 582 16.23 -4.10 -29.13
N ARG A 583 16.48 -2.87 -28.70
CA ARG A 583 17.41 -2.59 -27.58
C ARG A 583 16.96 -3.25 -26.28
N GLU A 584 15.66 -3.24 -26.00
CA GLU A 584 15.10 -3.90 -24.82
C GLU A 584 15.29 -5.41 -24.87
N VAL A 585 15.05 -6.02 -26.03
CA VAL A 585 15.28 -7.46 -26.25
C VAL A 585 16.76 -7.82 -26.24
N GLU A 586 17.62 -7.02 -26.85
CA GLU A 586 19.09 -7.21 -26.85
C GLU A 586 19.65 -7.10 -25.44
N HIS A 587 19.15 -6.15 -24.63
CA HIS A 587 19.48 -6.05 -23.22
C HIS A 587 19.09 -7.33 -22.46
N LYS A 588 17.81 -7.74 -22.59
CA LYS A 588 17.29 -8.98 -21.99
C LYS A 588 18.03 -10.23 -22.45
N ALA A 589 18.39 -10.29 -23.74
CA ALA A 589 19.14 -11.40 -24.32
C ALA A 589 20.59 -11.43 -23.83
N SER A 590 21.25 -10.27 -23.71
CA SER A 590 22.58 -10.14 -23.14
C SER A 590 22.61 -10.59 -21.68
N GLU A 591 21.58 -10.21 -20.90
CA GLU A 591 21.42 -10.70 -19.53
C GLU A 591 21.19 -12.21 -19.47
N LEU A 592 20.31 -12.74 -20.31
CA LEU A 592 20.05 -14.19 -20.39
C LEU A 592 21.29 -14.99 -20.81
N GLN A 593 22.07 -14.49 -21.76
CA GLN A 593 23.28 -15.17 -22.26
C GLN A 593 24.44 -15.08 -21.27
N SER A 594 24.61 -13.94 -20.60
CA SER A 594 25.68 -13.74 -19.63
C SER A 594 25.44 -14.49 -18.32
N LYS A 595 24.18 -14.56 -17.86
CA LYS A 595 23.82 -15.18 -16.58
C LYS A 595 23.40 -16.66 -16.76
N GLY A 596 22.97 -17.06 -17.95
CA GLY A 596 22.43 -18.39 -18.24
C GLY A 596 20.95 -18.51 -17.86
N TRP A 597 20.22 -19.44 -18.50
CA TRP A 597 18.76 -19.51 -18.39
C TRP A 597 18.23 -19.80 -16.98
N LYS A 598 19.00 -20.50 -16.14
CA LYS A 598 18.61 -20.76 -14.74
C LYS A 598 18.65 -19.48 -13.90
N ALA A 599 19.78 -18.75 -13.94
CA ALA A 599 19.92 -17.47 -13.25
C ALA A 599 19.05 -16.36 -13.85
N TYR A 600 18.72 -16.44 -15.14
CA TYR A 600 17.80 -15.49 -15.78
C TYR A 600 16.34 -15.74 -15.40
N LEU A 601 15.92 -17.01 -15.25
CA LEU A 601 14.60 -17.34 -14.73
C LEU A 601 14.48 -17.10 -13.22
N GLU A 602 15.58 -17.15 -12.47
CA GLU A 602 15.62 -16.69 -11.07
C GLU A 602 15.35 -15.17 -10.96
N ASN A 603 15.54 -14.38 -12.03
CA ASN A 603 15.29 -12.93 -12.08
C ASN A 603 14.00 -12.52 -12.84
N GLN A 604 13.30 -13.44 -13.53
CA GLN A 604 12.06 -13.17 -14.28
C GLN A 604 10.80 -13.46 -13.50
#